data_AF-A0A1F6NIY6-F1
#
_entry.id   AF-A0A1F6NIY6-F1
#
_cell.length_a   1.000
_cell.length_b   1.000
_cell.length_c   1.000
_cell.angle_alpha   90.00
_cell.angle_beta   90.00
_cell.angle_gamma   90.00
#
_symmetry.space_group_name_H-M   'P 1'
#
loop_
_entity.id
_entity.type
_entity.pdbx_description
1 polymer ?
#
loop_
_entity_poly.entity_id
_entity_poly.type
_entity_poly.pdbx_seq_one_letter_code
_entity_poly.pdbx_strand_id
1 'polypeptide(L)'
;MKYILGILAILLGVVVVVKAEWFVINFGSIAWAEEHLGTSGGSRLMYKLIGLAMIIISIMIMTDMAQEIFLSVMGRTFGID
;
A
#
# COMPACT_ATOMS: atom_id res chain seq x y z
N MET A 1 5.78 -11.13 16.31
CA MET A 1 6.16 -9.73 15.97
C MET A 1 5.67 -9.31 14.58
N LYS A 2 5.86 -10.14 13.53
CA LYS A 2 5.38 -9.84 12.16
C LYS A 2 3.92 -9.35 12.10
N TYR A 3 3.01 -10.11 12.73
CA TYR A 3 1.58 -9.79 12.75
C TYR A 3 1.25 -8.50 13.52
N ILE A 4 1.96 -8.24 14.63
CA ILE A 4 1.75 -7.01 15.41
C ILE A 4 2.21 -5.79 14.61
N LEU A 5 3.39 -5.87 13.98
CA LEU A 5 3.90 -4.80 13.12
C LEU A 5 3.04 -4.60 11.88
N GLY A 6 2.56 -5.69 11.26
CA GLY A 6 1.67 -5.62 10.10
C GLY A 6 0.31 -5.02 10.44
N ILE A 7 -0.29 -5.38 11.58
CA ILE A 7 -1.54 -4.75 12.06
C ILE A 7 -1.33 -3.25 12.31
N LEU A 8 -0.22 -2.85 12.94
CA LEU A 8 0.11 -1.44 13.12
C LEU A 8 0.29 -0.71 11.78
N ALA A 9 0.96 -1.33 10.81
CA ALA A 9 1.14 -0.75 9.48
C ALA A 9 -0.19 -0.64 8.71
N ILE A 10 -1.10 -1.60 8.85
CA ILE A 10 -2.46 -1.52 8.31
C ILE A 10 -3.21 -0.35 8.95
N LEU A 11 -3.16 -0.21 10.28
CA LEU A 11 -3.80 0.91 10.98
C LEU A 11 -3.25 2.26 10.50
N LEU A 12 -1.94 2.38 10.31
CA LEU A 12 -1.34 3.59 9.73
C LEU A 12 -1.81 3.84 8.31
N GLY A 13 -1.88 2.82 7.46
CA GLY A 13 -2.42 2.92 6.11
C GLY A 13 -3.88 3.39 6.10
N VAL A 14 -4.71 2.86 7.02
CA VAL A 14 -6.11 3.30 7.20
C VAL A 14 -6.16 4.78 7.61
N VAL A 15 -5.30 5.21 8.53
CA VAL A 15 -5.21 6.63 8.92
C VAL A 15 -4.87 7.50 7.72
N VAL A 16 -3.93 7.09 6.87
CA VAL A 16 -3.58 7.83 5.64
C VAL A 16 -4.77 7.95 4.69
N VAL A 17 -5.55 6.87 4.52
CA VAL A 17 -6.75 6.88 3.66
C VAL A 17 -7.84 7.80 4.23
N VAL A 18 -8.14 7.69 5.53
CA VAL A 18 -9.21 8.46 6.18
C VAL A 18 -8.84 9.94 6.31
N LYS A 19 -7.59 10.22 6.65
CA LYS A 19 -7.07 11.58 6.85
C LYS A 19 -6.41 12.16 5.61
N ALA A 20 -6.69 11.63 4.41
CA ALA A 20 -6.09 12.11 3.17
C ALA A 20 -6.24 13.63 2.95
N GLU A 21 -7.36 14.23 3.34
CA GLU A 21 -7.55 15.69 3.25
C GLU A 21 -6.64 16.46 4.21
N TRP A 22 -6.45 15.95 5.43
CA TRP A 22 -5.50 16.50 6.37
C TRP A 22 -4.07 16.44 5.80
N PHE A 23 -3.70 15.35 5.13
CA PHE A 23 -2.40 15.25 4.44
C PHE A 23 -2.26 16.30 3.34
N VAL A 24 -3.27 16.52 2.51
CA VAL A 24 -3.22 17.55 1.46
C VAL A 24 -3.08 18.96 2.06
N ILE A 25 -3.77 19.26 3.17
CA ILE A 25 -3.69 20.59 3.81
C ILE A 25 -2.33 20.83 4.45
N ASN A 26 -1.72 19.81 5.07
CA ASN A 26 -0.46 19.97 5.80
C ASN A 26 0.79 19.79 4.92
N PHE A 27 0.75 18.87 3.96
CA PHE A 27 1.89 18.55 3.08
C PHE A 27 1.75 19.15 1.67
N GLY A 28 0.56 19.64 1.32
CA GLY A 28 0.29 20.26 0.02
C GLY A 28 -0.23 19.29 -1.03
N SER A 29 -0.43 19.83 -2.23
CA SER A 29 -0.81 19.08 -3.41
C SER A 29 0.41 18.47 -4.12
N ILE A 30 0.24 17.29 -4.69
CA ILE A 30 1.22 16.60 -5.52
C ILE A 30 0.95 16.97 -6.97
N ALA A 31 1.88 17.70 -7.62
CA ALA A 31 1.70 18.19 -8.99
C ALA A 31 1.43 17.07 -10.01
N TRP A 32 2.18 15.97 -9.93
CA TRP A 32 1.96 14.79 -10.76
C TRP A 32 0.55 14.21 -10.60
N ALA A 33 0.05 14.20 -9.36
CA ALA A 33 -1.27 13.67 -9.04
C ALA A 33 -2.38 14.58 -9.57
N GLU A 34 -2.24 15.89 -9.45
CA GLU A 34 -3.22 16.82 -10.04
C GLU A 34 -3.25 16.72 -11.58
N GLU A 35 -2.09 16.51 -12.21
CA GLU A 35 -1.97 16.39 -13.66
C GLU A 35 -2.53 15.05 -14.20
N HIS A 36 -2.32 13.93 -13.50
CA HIS A 36 -2.64 12.59 -14.02
C HIS A 36 -3.88 11.95 -13.40
N LEU A 37 -4.27 12.37 -12.18
CA LEU A 37 -5.42 11.83 -11.46
C LEU A 37 -6.60 12.83 -11.45
N GLY A 38 -6.59 13.77 -12.41
CA GLY A 38 -7.33 15.04 -12.55
C GLY A 38 -8.87 14.99 -12.59
N THR A 39 -9.50 14.19 -11.73
CA THR A 39 -10.94 14.20 -11.48
C THR A 39 -11.20 14.78 -10.09
N SER A 40 -11.15 16.11 -9.97
CA SER A 40 -11.51 16.84 -8.73
C SER A 40 -10.71 16.48 -7.47
N GLY A 41 -9.40 16.75 -7.46
CA GLY A 41 -8.53 16.60 -6.29
C GLY A 41 -7.61 15.39 -6.36
N GLY A 42 -6.75 15.37 -7.38
CA GLY A 42 -5.87 14.25 -7.68
C GLY A 42 -4.91 13.91 -6.53
N SER A 43 -4.46 14.92 -5.78
CA SER A 43 -3.61 14.73 -4.60
C SER A 43 -4.33 13.98 -3.49
N ARG A 44 -5.62 14.26 -3.25
CA ARG A 44 -6.41 13.53 -2.24
C ARG A 44 -6.51 12.07 -2.62
N LEU A 45 -6.74 11.79 -3.90
CA LEU A 45 -6.80 10.44 -4.43
C LEU A 45 -5.43 9.75 -4.30
N MET A 46 -4.33 10.44 -4.60
CA MET A 46 -2.98 9.91 -4.46
C MET A 46 -2.64 9.52 -3.02
N TYR A 47 -2.94 10.37 -2.03
CA TYR A 47 -2.74 10.00 -0.62
C TYR A 47 -3.54 8.77 -0.22
N LYS A 48 -4.79 8.63 -0.70
CA LYS A 48 -5.58 7.41 -0.49
C LYS A 48 -4.97 6.19 -1.16
N LEU A 49 -4.44 6.32 -2.38
CA LEU A 49 -3.77 5.23 -3.08
C LEU A 49 -2.50 4.78 -2.35
N ILE A 50 -1.72 5.72 -1.81
CA ILE A 50 -0.54 5.41 -0.99
C ILE A 50 -0.94 4.64 0.27
N GLY A 51 -1.98 5.10 0.98
CA GLY A 51 -2.50 4.41 2.16
C GLY A 51 -3.04 3.01 1.82
N LEU A 52 -3.74 2.85 0.71
CA LEU A 52 -4.23 1.56 0.23
C LEU A 52 -3.08 0.61 -0.13
N ALA A 53 -2.06 1.11 -0.84
CA ALA A 53 -0.88 0.33 -1.16
C ALA A 53 -0.14 -0.15 0.10
N MET A 54 -0.03 0.71 1.12
CA MET A 54 0.55 0.35 2.41
C MET A 54 -0.22 -0.78 3.10
N ILE A 55 -1.56 -0.75 3.07
CA ILE A 55 -2.40 -1.82 3.63
C ILE A 55 -2.16 -3.13 2.88
N ILE A 56 -2.19 -3.10 1.55
CA ILE A 56 -2.00 -4.29 0.70
C ILE A 56 -0.63 -4.91 0.94
N ILE A 57 0.44 -4.10 0.93
CA ILE A 57 1.81 -4.57 1.19
C ILE A 57 1.93 -5.16 2.60
N SER A 58 1.31 -4.53 3.59
CA SER A 58 1.34 -5.03 4.97
C SER A 58 0.66 -6.40 5.08
N ILE A 59 -0.47 -6.60 4.40
CA ILE A 59 -1.14 -7.90 4.34
C ILE A 59 -0.24 -8.93 3.65
N MET A 60 0.36 -8.59 2.50
CA MET A 60 1.25 -9.49 1.75
C MET A 60 2.47 -9.95 2.57
N ILE A 61 3.03 -9.06 3.40
CA ILE A 61 4.15 -9.38 4.30
C ILE A 61 3.66 -10.25 5.47
N MET A 62 2.47 -9.99 6.01
CA MET A 62 1.90 -10.77 7.10
C MET A 62 1.57 -12.20 6.70
N THR A 63 1.10 -12.41 5.46
CA THR A 63 0.70 -13.72 4.95
C THR A 63 1.86 -14.50 4.34
N ASP A 64 3.08 -13.95 4.34
CA ASP A 64 4.25 -14.53 3.66
C ASP A 64 3.95 -14.87 2.16
N MET A 65 2.90 -14.25 1.57
CA MET A 65 2.40 -14.56 0.21
C MET A 65 3.47 -14.37 -0.87
N ALA A 66 4.36 -13.41 -0.69
CA ALA A 66 5.47 -13.19 -1.61
C ALA A 66 6.43 -14.39 -1.64
N GLN A 67 6.68 -15.01 -0.48
CA GLN A 67 7.52 -16.20 -0.38
C GLN A 67 6.81 -17.42 -0.98
N GLU A 68 5.51 -17.60 -0.73
CA GLU A 68 4.74 -18.69 -1.33
C GLU A 68 4.67 -18.60 -2.85
N ILE A 69 4.45 -17.41 -3.41
CA ILE A 69 4.44 -17.19 -4.86
C ILE A 69 5.84 -17.47 -5.43
N PHE A 70 6.89 -16.97 -4.77
CA PHE A 70 8.26 -17.21 -5.21
C PHE A 70 8.61 -18.71 -5.21
N LEU A 71 8.28 -19.44 -4.14
CA LEU A 71 8.49 -20.88 -4.05
C LEU A 71 7.62 -21.65 -5.05
N SER A 72 6.37 -21.23 -5.31
CA SER A 72 5.52 -21.88 -6.31
C SER A 72 6.04 -21.69 -7.74
N VAL A 73 6.63 -20.54 -8.05
CA VAL A 73 7.17 -20.26 -9.39
C VAL A 73 8.53 -20.90 -9.56
N MET A 74 9.42 -20.74 -8.59
CA MET A 74 10.78 -21.30 -8.63
C MET A 74 10.80 -22.82 -8.43
N GLY A 75 10.00 -23.37 -7.50
CA GLY A 75 9.92 -24.81 -7.23
C GLY A 75 9.48 -25.60 -8.46
N ARG A 76 8.45 -25.11 -9.18
CA ARG A 76 8.06 -25.68 -10.49
C ARG A 76 9.14 -25.56 -11.56
N THR A 77 9.95 -24.51 -11.53
CA THR A 77 10.99 -24.29 -12.53
C THR A 77 12.25 -25.12 -12.25
N PHE A 78 12.53 -25.46 -10.99
CA PHE A 78 13.67 -26.27 -10.58
C PHE A 78 13.34 -27.74 -10.28
N GLY A 79 12.10 -28.18 -10.48
CA GLY A 79 11.69 -29.58 -10.29
C GLY A 79 11.76 -30.04 -8.83
N ILE A 80 11.65 -29.10 -7.90
CA ILE A 80 11.58 -29.38 -6.46
C ILE A 80 10.10 -29.32 -6.13
N ASP A 81 9.43 -30.48 -6.19
CA ASP A 81 8.06 -30.66 -5.73
C ASP A 81 7.98 -30.67 -4.20
#